data_AF-A0A1C6KXH1-F1
#
_entry.id   AF-A0A1C6KXH1-F1
#
_cell.length_a   1.000
_cell.length_b   1.000
_cell.length_c   1.000
_cell.angle_alpha   90.00
_cell.angle_beta   90.00
_cell.angle_gamma   90.00
#
_symmetry.space_group_name_H-M   'P 1'
#
loop_
_entity.id
_entity.type
_entity.pdbx_description
1 polymer ?
#
loop_
_entity_poly.entity_id
_entity_poly.type
_entity_poly.pdbx_seq_one_letter_code
_entity_poly.pdbx_strand_id
1 'polypeptide(L)'
;MNQMIVIANKNKKDISCKSRELVAFCLKSSKEVVLTRRHTGPMPADILRELVDKELEEIEERSAKQILFSETVSKKELKRIQMKDRSTLKKYFINQAKEEKYVARQYIRQYEDGYDHLEEDLKPYGLIKRDYKLGSFFTWPGVWDICFFKKDSIDYGEFELYFFTYPIQIEDDYEFEDIGFKSESGLIWLKTCSHENYFEMELTQKQYESFKKIGIAHEIL
;
A
#
# COMPACT_ATOMS: atom_id res chain seq x y z
N MET A 1 4.21 -24.79 -2.64
CA MET A 1 3.91 -23.36 -2.40
C MET A 1 3.63 -23.21 -0.92
N ASN A 2 4.38 -22.35 -0.22
CA ASN A 2 4.08 -22.05 1.18
C ASN A 2 2.82 -21.19 1.23
N GLN A 3 1.82 -21.61 2.00
CA GLN A 3 0.60 -20.85 2.20
C GLN A 3 0.93 -19.54 2.94
N MET A 4 0.49 -18.42 2.38
CA MET A 4 0.59 -17.11 3.02
C MET A 4 -0.65 -16.87 3.88
N ILE A 5 -0.45 -16.28 5.06
CA ILE A 5 -1.50 -15.82 5.97
C ILE A 5 -1.53 -14.31 5.85
N VAL A 6 -2.67 -13.77 5.42
CA VAL A 6 -2.89 -12.33 5.37
C VAL A 6 -3.56 -11.92 6.67
N ILE A 7 -2.98 -10.95 7.36
CA ILE A 7 -3.56 -10.38 8.57
C ILE A 7 -3.76 -8.88 8.44
N ALA A 8 -4.74 -8.37 9.18
CA ALA A 8 -5.04 -6.94 9.23
C ALA A 8 -5.32 -6.48 10.66
N ASN A 9 -5.05 -5.21 10.94
CA ASN A 9 -5.42 -4.57 12.20
C ASN A 9 -5.78 -3.10 12.00
N LYS A 10 -6.84 -2.66 12.69
CA LYS A 10 -7.27 -1.25 12.80
C LYS A 10 -7.37 -0.74 14.26
N ASN A 11 -6.95 -1.55 15.23
CA ASN A 11 -6.99 -1.23 16.66
C ASN A 11 -5.72 -0.49 17.12
N LYS A 12 -5.76 0.84 16.98
CA LYS A 12 -4.68 1.77 17.35
C LYS A 12 -4.07 1.54 18.75
N LYS A 13 -4.89 1.26 19.77
CA LYS A 13 -4.41 1.20 21.17
C LYS A 13 -3.42 0.07 21.41
N ASP A 14 -3.67 -1.08 20.80
CA ASP A 14 -2.85 -2.27 20.96
C ASP A 14 -1.51 -2.15 20.21
N ILE A 15 -1.54 -1.49 19.05
CA ILE A 15 -0.32 -1.23 18.28
C ILE A 15 0.58 -0.23 18.99
N SER A 16 0.03 0.86 19.56
CA SER A 16 0.85 1.86 20.24
C SER A 16 1.65 1.30 21.42
N CYS A 17 1.12 0.33 22.18
CA CYS A 17 1.86 -0.27 23.28
C CYS A 17 2.89 -1.33 22.85
N LYS A 18 2.82 -1.77 21.59
CA LYS A 18 3.68 -2.79 20.97
C LYS A 18 4.49 -2.27 19.78
N SER A 19 4.57 -0.96 19.63
CA SER A 19 5.16 -0.31 18.44
C SER A 19 6.64 -0.69 18.30
N ARG A 20 7.43 -0.64 19.37
CA ARG A 20 8.84 -1.09 19.36
C ARG A 20 8.98 -2.56 18.94
N GLU A 21 8.22 -3.48 19.55
CA GLU A 21 8.30 -4.90 19.20
C GLU A 21 7.87 -5.16 17.75
N LEU A 22 6.90 -4.40 17.25
CA LEU A 22 6.44 -4.47 15.87
C LEU A 22 7.52 -3.97 14.90
N VAL A 23 8.12 -2.81 15.15
CA VAL A 23 9.25 -2.29 14.36
C VAL A 23 10.39 -3.31 14.32
N ALA A 24 10.79 -3.85 15.47
CA ALA A 24 11.85 -4.85 15.54
C ALA A 24 11.52 -6.13 14.74
N PHE A 25 10.27 -6.59 14.79
CA PHE A 25 9.80 -7.70 13.96
C PHE A 25 9.90 -7.40 12.46
N CYS A 26 9.49 -6.19 12.07
CA CYS A 26 9.53 -5.74 10.68
C CYS A 26 10.96 -5.67 10.14
N LEU A 27 11.89 -5.05 10.89
CA LEU A 27 13.29 -4.91 10.48
C LEU A 27 14.03 -6.23 10.37
N LYS A 28 13.71 -7.18 11.25
CA LYS A 28 14.29 -8.54 11.20
C LYS A 28 13.87 -9.32 9.97
N SER A 29 12.66 -9.05 9.46
CA SER A 29 12.05 -9.82 8.36
C SER A 29 12.16 -9.14 7.00
N SER A 30 12.86 -8.01 6.94
CA SER A 30 12.87 -7.14 5.76
C SER A 30 14.27 -6.84 5.29
N LYS A 31 14.38 -6.62 3.98
CA LYS A 31 15.58 -6.16 3.30
C LYS A 31 15.56 -4.64 3.11
N GLU A 32 14.41 -4.11 2.76
CA GLU A 32 14.19 -2.71 2.39
C GLU A 32 12.96 -2.17 3.12
N VAL A 33 12.97 -0.87 3.37
CA VAL A 33 11.78 -0.12 3.78
C VAL A 33 11.26 0.66 2.60
N VAL A 34 9.94 0.76 2.51
CA VAL A 34 9.25 1.47 1.46
C VAL A 34 8.53 2.65 2.09
N LEU A 35 8.78 3.84 1.60
CA LEU A 35 8.05 5.04 2.00
C LEU A 35 7.26 5.54 0.79
N THR A 36 6.00 5.89 1.00
CA THR A 36 5.15 6.40 -0.08
C THR A 36 4.76 7.83 0.17
N ARG A 37 4.80 8.66 -0.86
CA ARG A 37 4.27 10.02 -0.84
C ARG A 37 3.48 10.30 -2.10
N ARG A 38 2.55 11.24 -2.03
CA ARG A 38 1.94 11.77 -3.24
C ARG A 38 3.03 12.47 -4.06
N HIS A 39 3.06 12.19 -5.35
CA HIS A 39 3.97 12.83 -6.28
C HIS A 39 3.61 14.31 -6.38
N THR A 40 4.58 15.18 -6.14
CA THR A 40 4.41 16.65 -6.18
C THR A 40 5.24 17.31 -7.27
N GLY A 41 6.14 16.55 -7.89
CA GLY A 41 6.98 17.01 -8.96
C GLY A 41 6.30 16.91 -10.32
N PRO A 42 6.89 17.51 -11.35
CA PRO A 42 6.55 17.23 -12.74
C PRO A 42 6.90 15.79 -13.15
N MET A 43 6.16 15.25 -14.12
CA MET A 43 6.34 13.87 -14.61
C MET A 43 6.31 13.82 -16.15
N PRO A 44 7.28 13.12 -16.78
CA PRO A 44 7.26 12.89 -18.22
C PRO A 44 5.96 12.21 -18.70
N ALA A 45 5.39 12.73 -19.80
CA ALA A 45 4.10 12.27 -20.31
C ALA A 45 4.10 10.79 -20.75
N ASP A 46 5.24 10.25 -21.18
CA ASP A 46 5.42 8.84 -21.53
C ASP A 46 5.35 7.94 -20.29
N ILE A 47 6.04 8.30 -19.20
CA ILE A 47 5.94 7.59 -17.90
C ILE A 47 4.50 7.61 -17.41
N LEU A 48 3.85 8.77 -17.44
CA LEU A 48 2.46 8.88 -16.98
C LEU A 48 1.50 8.02 -17.81
N ARG A 49 1.69 7.94 -19.13
CA ARG A 49 0.90 7.05 -19.99
C ARG A 49 1.12 5.59 -19.64
N GLU A 50 2.36 5.17 -19.42
CA GLU A 50 2.67 3.80 -18.99
C GLU A 50 1.99 3.46 -17.67
N LEU A 51 2.01 4.37 -16.69
CA LEU A 51 1.33 4.19 -15.41
C LEU A 51 -0.19 4.05 -15.57
N VAL A 52 -0.78 4.88 -16.44
CA VAL A 52 -2.21 4.80 -16.73
C VAL A 52 -2.55 3.49 -17.44
N ASP A 53 -1.80 3.09 -18.45
CA ASP A 53 -2.05 1.86 -19.19
C ASP A 53 -1.97 0.63 -18.25
N LYS A 54 -0.95 0.59 -17.39
CA LYS A 54 -0.81 -0.46 -16.36
C LYS A 54 -1.98 -0.47 -15.37
N GLU A 55 -2.41 0.69 -14.89
CA GLU A 55 -3.57 0.77 -13.99
C GLU A 55 -4.86 0.31 -14.68
N LEU A 56 -5.04 0.62 -15.97
CA LEU A 56 -6.18 0.15 -16.75
C LEU A 56 -6.19 -1.38 -16.88
N GLU A 57 -5.02 -2.00 -17.08
CA GLU A 57 -4.86 -3.46 -17.06
C GLU A 57 -5.21 -4.05 -15.69
N GLU A 58 -4.67 -3.48 -14.59
CA GLU A 58 -4.97 -3.93 -13.22
C GLU A 58 -6.48 -3.81 -12.90
N ILE A 59 -7.15 -2.73 -13.33
CA ILE A 59 -8.60 -2.56 -13.19
C ILE A 59 -9.36 -3.63 -13.98
N GLU A 60 -8.93 -3.96 -15.20
CA GLU A 60 -9.57 -4.98 -16.04
C GLU A 60 -9.48 -6.36 -15.41
N GLU A 61 -8.30 -6.76 -14.95
CA GLU A 61 -8.11 -8.03 -14.26
C GLU A 61 -8.92 -8.13 -12.97
N ARG A 62 -8.90 -7.07 -12.15
CA ARG A 62 -9.69 -7.00 -10.91
C ARG A 62 -11.18 -7.09 -11.20
N SER A 63 -11.67 -6.32 -12.18
CA SER A 63 -13.08 -6.30 -12.56
C SER A 63 -13.54 -7.66 -13.06
N ALA A 64 -12.73 -8.36 -13.86
CA ALA A 64 -13.04 -9.71 -14.33
C ALA A 64 -13.22 -10.70 -13.15
N LYS A 65 -12.32 -10.67 -12.17
CA LYS A 65 -12.40 -11.50 -10.95
C LYS A 65 -13.65 -11.18 -10.13
N GLN A 66 -13.95 -9.89 -9.95
CA GLN A 66 -15.14 -9.44 -9.22
C GLN A 66 -16.45 -9.82 -9.93
N ILE A 67 -16.49 -9.74 -11.26
CA ILE A 67 -17.64 -10.19 -12.05
C ILE A 67 -17.86 -11.70 -11.85
N LEU A 68 -16.81 -12.51 -11.92
CA LEU A 68 -16.91 -13.96 -11.67
C LEU A 68 -17.38 -14.26 -10.23
N PHE A 69 -16.86 -13.51 -9.25
CA PHE A 69 -17.34 -13.60 -7.86
C PHE A 69 -18.83 -13.27 -7.77
N SER A 70 -19.30 -12.22 -8.45
CA SER A 70 -20.72 -11.83 -8.42
C SER A 70 -21.65 -12.91 -8.97
N GLU A 71 -21.16 -13.79 -9.83
CA GLU A 71 -21.92 -14.90 -10.41
C GLU A 71 -22.04 -16.09 -9.45
N THR A 72 -21.04 -16.26 -8.58
CA THR A 72 -20.91 -17.42 -7.67
C THR A 72 -21.28 -17.11 -6.22
N VAL A 73 -21.36 -15.83 -5.84
CA VAL A 73 -21.63 -15.35 -4.48
C VAL A 73 -22.93 -15.92 -3.89
N SER A 74 -22.89 -16.30 -2.60
CA SER A 74 -24.05 -16.87 -1.90
C SER A 74 -25.07 -15.79 -1.50
N LYS A 75 -26.33 -16.18 -1.24
CA LYS A 75 -27.35 -15.25 -0.71
C LYS A 75 -26.98 -14.67 0.65
N LYS A 76 -26.31 -15.46 1.51
CA LYS A 76 -25.83 -15.00 2.83
C LYS A 76 -24.79 -13.90 2.66
N GLU A 77 -23.88 -14.10 1.71
CA GLU A 77 -22.83 -13.15 1.41
C GLU A 77 -23.37 -11.87 0.78
N LEU A 78 -24.32 -11.97 -0.16
CA LEU A 78 -25.04 -10.80 -0.70
C LEU A 78 -25.68 -9.93 0.39
N LYS A 79 -26.31 -10.55 1.41
CA LYS A 79 -26.85 -9.82 2.56
C LYS A 79 -25.74 -9.14 3.38
N ARG A 80 -24.60 -9.80 3.58
CA ARG A 80 -23.44 -9.26 4.32
C ARG A 80 -22.92 -7.97 3.66
N ILE A 81 -22.80 -7.98 2.33
CA ILE A 81 -22.35 -6.83 1.54
C ILE A 81 -23.49 -5.89 1.12
N GLN A 82 -24.70 -6.05 1.69
CA GLN A 82 -25.86 -5.19 1.44
C GLN A 82 -26.31 -5.09 -0.03
N MET A 83 -26.14 -6.17 -0.79
CA MET A 83 -26.53 -6.24 -2.19
C MET A 83 -27.83 -7.03 -2.35
N LYS A 84 -28.75 -6.48 -3.14
CA LYS A 84 -30.09 -7.06 -3.36
C LYS A 84 -30.02 -8.42 -4.05
N ASP A 85 -29.21 -8.52 -5.09
CA ASP A 85 -29.05 -9.72 -5.92
C ASP A 85 -27.72 -9.68 -6.69
N ARG A 86 -27.37 -10.81 -7.31
CA ARG A 86 -26.15 -10.98 -8.10
C ARG A 86 -26.06 -10.01 -9.28
N SER A 87 -27.20 -9.70 -9.91
CA SER A 87 -27.26 -8.78 -11.06
C SER A 87 -26.89 -7.35 -10.65
N THR A 88 -27.41 -6.92 -9.50
CA THR A 88 -27.10 -5.62 -8.89
C THR A 88 -25.62 -5.52 -8.53
N LEU A 89 -25.06 -6.57 -7.92
CA LEU A 89 -23.63 -6.64 -7.61
C LEU A 89 -22.75 -6.61 -8.87
N LYS A 90 -23.11 -7.37 -9.91
CA LYS A 90 -22.39 -7.35 -11.20
C LYS A 90 -22.40 -5.96 -11.83
N LYS A 91 -23.56 -5.29 -11.85
CA LYS A 91 -23.67 -3.90 -12.34
C LYS A 91 -22.85 -2.92 -11.52
N TYR A 92 -22.82 -3.09 -10.20
CA TYR A 92 -21.99 -2.29 -9.31
C TYR A 92 -20.50 -2.40 -9.70
N PHE A 93 -19.96 -3.61 -9.82
CA PHE A 93 -18.56 -3.81 -10.22
C PHE A 93 -18.25 -3.27 -11.63
N ILE A 94 -19.16 -3.41 -12.58
CA ILE A 94 -18.99 -2.84 -13.93
C ILE A 94 -18.94 -1.31 -13.88
N ASN A 95 -19.83 -0.69 -13.11
CA ASN A 95 -19.86 0.78 -12.99
C ASN A 95 -18.65 1.32 -12.24
N GLN A 96 -18.24 0.64 -11.16
CA GLN A 96 -17.01 0.96 -10.43
C GLN A 96 -15.79 0.93 -11.37
N ALA A 97 -15.60 -0.14 -12.14
CA ALA A 97 -14.49 -0.24 -13.08
C ALA A 97 -14.54 0.85 -14.16
N LYS A 98 -15.74 1.23 -14.65
CA LYS A 98 -15.87 2.34 -15.61
C LYS A 98 -15.44 3.68 -15.02
N GLU A 99 -15.83 3.95 -13.78
CA GLU A 99 -15.47 5.17 -13.05
C GLU A 99 -13.97 5.22 -12.78
N GLU A 100 -13.38 4.13 -12.30
CA GLU A 100 -11.94 4.02 -12.05
C GLU A 100 -11.13 4.25 -13.34
N LYS A 101 -11.52 3.63 -14.45
CA LYS A 101 -10.89 3.87 -15.77
C LYS A 101 -11.02 5.33 -16.22
N TYR A 102 -12.16 5.95 -15.97
CA TYR A 102 -12.38 7.35 -16.32
C TYR A 102 -11.44 8.27 -15.52
N VAL A 103 -11.32 8.06 -14.21
CA VAL A 103 -10.44 8.80 -13.31
C VAL A 103 -8.97 8.60 -13.70
N ALA A 104 -8.53 7.36 -13.92
CA ALA A 104 -7.16 7.06 -14.36
C ALA A 104 -6.78 7.84 -15.63
N ARG A 105 -7.68 7.88 -16.62
CA ARG A 105 -7.47 8.62 -17.88
C ARG A 105 -7.43 10.14 -17.71
N GLN A 106 -8.02 10.70 -16.66
CA GLN A 106 -7.94 12.15 -16.44
C GLN A 106 -6.52 12.59 -16.06
N TYR A 107 -5.70 11.72 -15.48
CA TYR A 107 -4.32 12.08 -15.11
C TYR A 107 -3.45 12.45 -16.31
N ILE A 108 -3.64 11.81 -17.47
CA ILE A 108 -2.94 12.16 -18.72
C ILE A 108 -3.10 13.64 -19.09
N ARG A 109 -4.20 14.28 -18.65
CA ARG A 109 -4.55 15.65 -19.03
C ARG A 109 -3.99 16.73 -18.09
N GLN A 110 -3.27 16.35 -17.03
CA GLN A 110 -3.01 17.23 -15.88
C GLN A 110 -1.54 17.50 -15.56
N TYR A 111 -0.59 17.25 -16.47
CA TYR A 111 0.83 17.43 -16.14
C TYR A 111 1.60 18.29 -17.14
N GLU A 112 2.42 19.18 -16.56
CA GLU A 112 3.45 19.98 -17.24
C GLU A 112 4.82 19.34 -17.04
N ASP A 113 5.71 19.54 -18.02
CA ASP A 113 7.07 19.00 -18.01
C ASP A 113 7.95 19.66 -16.95
N GLY A 114 8.87 18.89 -16.38
CA GLY A 114 9.91 19.35 -15.46
C GLY A 114 10.61 18.19 -14.77
N TYR A 115 11.53 18.50 -13.84
CA TYR A 115 12.36 17.51 -13.14
C TYR A 115 12.20 17.65 -11.61
N ASP A 116 12.05 16.51 -10.92
CA ASP A 116 12.05 16.41 -9.45
C ASP A 116 13.35 15.74 -8.99
N HIS A 117 14.10 16.41 -8.11
CA HIS A 117 15.43 16.00 -7.64
C HIS A 117 15.41 15.00 -6.47
N LEU A 118 14.23 14.54 -6.04
CA LEU A 118 14.08 13.61 -4.91
C LEU A 118 15.03 12.41 -4.96
N GLU A 119 15.28 11.84 -6.14
CA GLU A 119 16.16 10.67 -6.23
C GLU A 119 17.63 11.03 -5.95
N GLU A 120 18.12 12.15 -6.50
CA GLU A 120 19.47 12.65 -6.21
C GLU A 120 19.62 13.07 -4.76
N ASP A 121 18.63 13.78 -4.22
CA ASP A 121 18.66 14.37 -2.89
C ASP A 121 18.62 13.30 -1.79
N LEU A 122 17.85 12.22 -1.99
CA LEU A 122 17.66 11.17 -0.98
C LEU A 122 18.60 9.98 -1.10
N LYS A 123 19.41 9.92 -2.17
CA LYS A 123 20.41 8.85 -2.35
C LYS A 123 21.46 8.77 -1.23
N PRO A 124 22.02 9.89 -0.71
CA PRO A 124 22.91 9.85 0.46
C PRO A 124 22.24 9.27 1.71
N TYR A 125 20.92 9.43 1.82
CA TYR A 125 20.08 8.95 2.93
C TYR A 125 19.58 7.51 2.71
N GLY A 126 20.20 6.78 1.79
CA GLY A 126 19.95 5.36 1.60
C GLY A 126 18.79 5.03 0.68
N LEU A 127 18.25 6.00 -0.08
CA LEU A 127 17.36 5.69 -1.19
C LEU A 127 18.07 4.78 -2.20
N ILE A 128 17.44 3.64 -2.48
CA ILE A 128 17.91 2.62 -3.42
C ILE A 128 17.30 2.86 -4.80
N LYS A 129 15.99 3.12 -4.83
CA LYS A 129 15.24 3.40 -6.06
C LYS A 129 13.91 4.08 -5.76
N ARG A 130 13.36 4.73 -6.77
CA ARG A 130 12.03 5.33 -6.80
C ARG A 130 11.22 4.68 -7.92
N ASP A 131 10.05 4.15 -7.59
CA ASP A 131 9.06 3.75 -8.60
C ASP A 131 7.86 4.70 -8.53
N TYR A 132 7.06 4.73 -9.60
CA TYR A 132 5.79 5.47 -9.65
C TYR A 132 4.60 4.52 -9.69
N LYS A 133 3.47 4.91 -9.10
CA LYS A 133 2.20 4.19 -9.20
C LYS A 133 0.99 5.13 -9.19
N LEU A 134 -0.10 4.71 -9.83
CA LEU A 134 -1.42 5.31 -9.62
C LEU A 134 -2.07 4.73 -8.35
N GLY A 135 -1.86 5.40 -7.23
CA GLY A 135 -2.26 5.00 -5.88
C GLY A 135 -1.08 4.56 -5.00
N SER A 136 -1.25 4.68 -3.68
CA SER A 136 -0.32 4.17 -2.68
C SER A 136 -0.61 2.69 -2.38
N PHE A 137 -0.35 2.24 -1.14
CA PHE A 137 -0.82 0.95 -0.66
C PHE A 137 -2.33 0.88 -0.46
N PHE A 138 -2.93 1.95 0.07
CA PHE A 138 -4.36 2.01 0.44
C PHE A 138 -5.07 3.24 -0.09
N THR A 139 -4.32 4.26 -0.52
CA THR A 139 -4.88 5.53 -0.96
C THR A 139 -4.96 5.58 -2.48
N TRP A 140 -6.17 5.73 -3.00
CA TRP A 140 -6.45 5.95 -4.41
C TRP A 140 -7.57 7.01 -4.52
N PRO A 141 -7.53 7.93 -5.50
CA PRO A 141 -6.60 8.03 -6.63
C PRO A 141 -5.42 9.01 -6.41
N GLY A 142 -4.42 8.96 -7.29
CA GLY A 142 -3.30 9.91 -7.36
C GLY A 142 -2.05 9.31 -7.99
N VAL A 143 -1.09 10.12 -8.41
CA VAL A 143 0.27 9.65 -8.73
C VAL A 143 1.08 9.63 -7.42
N TRP A 144 1.76 8.53 -7.16
CA TRP A 144 2.52 8.31 -5.94
C TRP A 144 3.95 7.89 -6.24
N ASP A 145 4.87 8.41 -5.44
CA ASP A 145 6.23 7.93 -5.36
C ASP A 145 6.29 6.76 -4.39
N ILE A 146 6.86 5.66 -4.85
CA ILE A 146 7.14 4.47 -4.04
C ILE A 146 8.66 4.39 -3.89
N CYS A 147 9.17 4.92 -2.77
CA CYS A 147 10.59 5.09 -2.53
C CYS A 147 11.13 3.95 -1.67
N PHE A 148 12.15 3.25 -2.16
CA PHE A 148 12.74 2.10 -1.50
C PHE A 148 14.04 2.51 -0.84
N PHE A 149 14.12 2.40 0.48
CA PHE A 149 15.29 2.73 1.28
C PHE A 149 15.96 1.48 1.83
N LYS A 150 17.27 1.57 2.05
CA LYS A 150 17.97 0.63 2.93
C LYS A 150 17.33 0.73 4.31
N LYS A 151 16.97 -0.41 4.89
CA LYS A 151 16.28 -0.43 6.19
C LYS A 151 17.10 0.25 7.30
N ASP A 152 18.43 0.12 7.27
CA ASP A 152 19.28 0.69 8.33
C ASP A 152 19.55 2.20 8.13
N SER A 153 18.94 2.83 7.12
CA SER A 153 19.10 4.26 6.82
C SER A 153 17.94 5.13 7.32
N ILE A 154 16.90 4.53 7.91
CA ILE A 154 15.76 5.26 8.46
C ILE A 154 15.89 5.31 9.99
N ASP A 155 15.62 6.47 10.59
CA ASP A 155 15.46 6.58 12.04
C ASP A 155 14.06 6.06 12.44
N TYR A 156 14.04 5.04 13.28
CA TYR A 156 12.81 4.43 13.77
C TYR A 156 12.36 4.95 15.13
N GLY A 157 13.06 5.92 15.74
CA GLY A 157 12.77 6.41 17.08
C GLY A 157 11.31 6.80 17.28
N GLU A 158 10.72 7.52 16.32
CA GLU A 158 9.30 7.89 16.37
C GLU A 158 8.38 6.70 16.14
N PHE A 159 8.72 5.78 15.23
CA PHE A 159 7.94 4.58 14.96
C PHE A 159 7.90 3.61 16.13
N GLU A 160 8.97 3.55 16.93
CA GLU A 160 9.01 2.73 18.15
C GLU A 160 8.06 3.26 19.23
N LEU A 161 7.81 4.58 19.24
CA LEU A 161 6.83 5.21 20.11
C LEU A 161 5.41 5.12 19.54
N TYR A 162 5.30 5.28 18.22
CA TYR A 162 4.03 5.32 17.51
C TYR A 162 4.17 4.76 16.09
N PHE A 163 3.77 3.50 15.88
CA PHE A 163 3.99 2.82 14.60
C PHE A 163 3.38 3.51 13.37
N PHE A 164 2.32 4.29 13.54
CA PHE A 164 1.63 5.02 12.47
C PHE A 164 2.05 6.50 12.38
N THR A 165 3.29 6.82 12.75
CA THR A 165 3.85 8.17 12.65
C THR A 165 3.61 8.76 11.27
N TYR A 166 3.09 9.98 11.25
CA TYR A 166 2.78 10.74 10.05
C TYR A 166 2.82 12.25 10.37
N PRO A 167 3.44 13.09 9.51
CA PRO A 167 4.26 12.70 8.36
C PRO A 167 5.55 12.00 8.81
N ILE A 168 6.11 11.16 7.93
CA ILE A 168 7.44 10.58 8.10
C ILE A 168 8.42 11.55 7.44
N GLN A 169 9.25 12.21 8.24
CA GLN A 169 10.20 13.21 7.74
C GLN A 169 11.58 12.61 7.47
N ILE A 170 12.15 12.97 6.33
CA ILE A 170 13.57 12.81 6.01
C ILE A 170 14.14 14.20 5.70
N GLU A 171 15.14 14.64 6.46
CA GLU A 171 15.87 15.90 6.26
C GLU A 171 15.01 17.16 6.18
N ASP A 172 14.00 17.29 7.04
CA ASP A 172 13.08 18.45 7.19
C ASP A 172 12.27 18.87 5.93
N ASP A 173 12.71 18.51 4.71
CA ASP A 173 12.16 18.93 3.42
C ASP A 173 11.38 17.82 2.70
N TYR A 174 11.50 16.56 3.14
CA TYR A 174 10.81 15.43 2.51
C TYR A 174 9.85 14.74 3.48
N GLU A 175 8.56 14.92 3.20
CA GLU A 175 7.48 14.26 3.93
C GLU A 175 6.95 13.04 3.17
N PHE A 176 6.83 11.93 3.88
CA PHE A 176 6.20 10.70 3.41
C PHE A 176 4.97 10.35 4.24
N GLU A 177 4.04 9.62 3.62
CA GLU A 177 2.75 9.31 4.22
C GLU A 177 2.71 7.97 4.92
N ASP A 178 3.04 6.91 4.19
CA ASP A 178 2.92 5.54 4.66
C ASP A 178 4.26 4.83 4.60
N ILE A 179 4.43 3.89 5.53
CA ILE A 179 5.57 2.98 5.57
C ILE A 179 5.13 1.57 5.15
N GLY A 180 5.99 0.91 4.41
CA GLY A 180 5.88 -0.48 4.05
C GLY A 180 7.22 -1.19 4.25
N PHE A 181 7.18 -2.51 4.27
CA PHE A 181 8.37 -3.33 4.42
C PHE A 181 8.43 -4.39 3.36
N LYS A 182 9.61 -4.54 2.75
CA LYS A 182 9.85 -5.47 1.66
C LYS A 182 10.76 -6.61 2.10
N SER A 183 10.34 -7.84 1.78
CA SER A 183 11.03 -9.05 2.16
C SER A 183 12.26 -9.30 1.27
N GLU A 184 13.10 -10.24 1.67
CA GLU A 184 14.22 -10.74 0.84
C GLU A 184 13.77 -11.30 -0.51
N SER A 185 12.52 -11.82 -0.59
CA SER A 185 11.95 -12.33 -1.84
C SER A 185 11.42 -11.22 -2.76
N GLY A 186 11.50 -9.96 -2.33
CA GLY A 186 11.07 -8.79 -3.09
C GLY A 186 9.60 -8.40 -2.92
N LEU A 187 8.84 -9.09 -2.07
CA LEU A 187 7.43 -8.79 -1.80
C LEU A 187 7.32 -7.69 -0.73
N ILE A 188 6.51 -6.65 -0.99
CA ILE A 188 6.07 -5.72 0.06
C ILE A 188 5.05 -6.46 0.93
N TRP A 189 5.53 -6.96 2.06
CA TRP A 189 4.77 -7.87 2.92
C TRP A 189 4.08 -7.16 4.07
N LEU A 190 4.46 -5.92 4.39
CA LEU A 190 3.73 -5.05 5.31
C LEU A 190 3.40 -3.76 4.58
N LYS A 191 2.16 -3.31 4.72
CA LYS A 191 1.68 -2.02 4.23
C LYS A 191 0.95 -1.30 5.36
N THR A 192 1.20 -0.01 5.57
CA THR A 192 0.40 0.80 6.50
C THR A 192 -0.48 1.81 5.76
N CYS A 193 -1.55 2.23 6.41
CA CYS A 193 -2.21 3.51 6.18
C CYS A 193 -2.15 4.28 7.50
N SER A 194 -1.27 5.28 7.57
CA SER A 194 -1.02 6.05 8.79
C SER A 194 -2.25 6.86 9.21
N HIS A 195 -2.97 7.43 8.24
CA HIS A 195 -4.22 8.17 8.46
C HIS A 195 -5.31 7.30 9.11
N GLU A 196 -5.46 6.06 8.65
CA GLU A 196 -6.48 5.14 9.18
C GLU A 196 -6.01 4.32 10.39
N ASN A 197 -4.72 4.43 10.76
CA ASN A 197 -4.07 3.56 11.75
C ASN A 197 -4.30 2.08 11.44
N TYR A 198 -4.06 1.74 10.18
CA TYR A 198 -4.33 0.42 9.62
C TYR A 198 -3.06 -0.20 9.08
N PHE A 199 -2.90 -1.51 9.26
CA PHE A 199 -1.89 -2.27 8.51
C PHE A 199 -2.47 -3.55 7.94
N GLU A 200 -1.87 -4.00 6.84
CA GLU A 200 -1.97 -5.38 6.35
C GLU A 200 -0.59 -6.01 6.32
N MET A 201 -0.52 -7.30 6.67
CA MET A 201 0.68 -8.11 6.52
C MET A 201 0.40 -9.42 5.81
N GLU A 202 1.28 -9.77 4.87
CA GLU A 202 1.33 -11.07 4.22
C GLU A 202 2.48 -11.89 4.83
N LEU A 203 2.14 -12.88 5.65
CA LEU A 203 3.11 -13.62 6.46
C LEU A 203 3.16 -15.09 6.04
N THR A 204 4.36 -15.66 5.96
CA THR A 204 4.50 -17.13 5.98
C THR A 204 4.04 -17.68 7.34
N GLN A 205 3.68 -18.97 7.42
CA GLN A 205 3.33 -19.61 8.70
C GLN A 205 4.37 -19.34 9.80
N LYS A 206 5.67 -19.44 9.48
CA LYS A 206 6.76 -19.23 10.45
C LYS A 206 6.81 -17.77 10.95
N GLN A 207 6.59 -16.80 10.06
CA GLN A 207 6.51 -15.39 10.44
C GLN A 207 5.27 -15.13 11.28
N TYR A 208 4.12 -15.73 10.91
CA TYR A 208 2.88 -15.61 11.66
C TYR A 208 3.00 -16.15 13.10
N GLU A 209 3.61 -17.32 13.29
CA GLU A 209 3.90 -17.85 14.63
C GLU A 209 4.82 -16.95 15.45
N SER A 210 5.71 -16.21 14.79
CA SER A 210 6.58 -15.23 15.45
C SER A 210 5.83 -13.95 15.79
N PHE A 211 4.99 -13.45 14.87
CA PHE A 211 4.16 -12.27 15.05
C PHE A 211 3.17 -12.43 16.23
N LYS A 212 2.53 -13.60 16.37
CA LYS A 212 1.61 -13.88 17.48
C LYS A 212 2.24 -13.67 18.86
N LYS A 213 3.57 -13.79 18.99
CA LYS A 213 4.29 -13.57 20.26
C LYS A 213 4.36 -12.11 20.67
N ILE A 214 4.16 -11.18 19.73
CA ILE A 214 4.09 -9.74 19.99
C ILE A 214 2.82 -9.40 20.80
N GLY A 215 1.76 -10.18 20.61
CA GLY A 215 0.50 -10.03 21.33
C GLY A 215 -0.45 -8.99 20.73
N ILE A 216 -0.20 -8.52 19.50
CA ILE A 216 -1.10 -7.63 18.77
C ILE A 216 -2.30 -8.43 18.26
N ALA A 217 -3.51 -8.05 18.66
CA ALA A 217 -4.76 -8.57 18.13
C ALA A 217 -4.84 -8.32 16.62
N HIS A 218 -5.47 -9.19 15.84
CA HIS A 218 -5.57 -9.02 14.38
C HIS A 218 -6.66 -9.92 13.82
N GLU A 219 -7.12 -9.59 12.62
CA GLU A 219 -7.99 -10.42 11.82
C GLU A 219 -7.17 -11.19 10.79
N ILE A 220 -7.59 -12.40 10.45
CA ILE A 220 -7.07 -13.15 9.30
C ILE A 220 -8.05 -12.90 8.13
N LEU A 221 -7.54 -12.43 6.99
CA LEU A 221 -8.32 -12.11 5.80
C LEU A 221 -8.57 -13.33 4.90
#